data_AF-A0A2M9WCT0-F1
#
_entry.id   AF-A0A2M9WCT0-F1
#
_cell.length_a   1.000
_cell.length_b   1.000
_cell.length_c   1.000
_cell.angle_alpha   90.00
_cell.angle_beta   90.00
_cell.angle_gamma   90.00
#
_symmetry.space_group_name_H-M   'P 1'
#
loop_
_entity.id
_entity.type
_entity.pdbx_description
1 polymer ?
#
loop_
_entity_poly.entity_id
_entity_poly.type
_entity_poly.pdbx_seq_one_letter_code
_entity_poly.pdbx_strand_id
1 'polypeptide(L)'
;MLKLKFLLPVLIVISAVVWWLMPHYSDEDKGYYIAMFCTLTHDGRDNTPQAMQQIIEGSNSDYALQKIHFQSGLADHLQTVWQDLSPQQQQQARQESLSCRRVMSEKLLPGKVVQ
;
A
#
# COMPACT_ATOMS: atom_id res chain seq x y z
N MET A 1 41.28 4.10 12.25
CA MET A 1 40.92 4.93 11.07
C MET A 1 40.33 4.03 10.01
N LEU A 2 39.00 3.88 9.97
CA LEU A 2 38.32 3.10 8.94
C LEU A 2 38.52 3.84 7.60
N LYS A 3 39.45 3.35 6.78
CA LYS A 3 39.79 4.03 5.52
C LYS A 3 38.54 4.07 4.65
N LEU A 4 38.32 5.19 3.96
CA LEU A 4 37.18 5.41 3.04
C LEU A 4 36.96 4.25 2.05
N LYS A 5 38.05 3.54 1.69
CA LYS A 5 38.05 2.31 0.89
C LYS A 5 37.24 1.14 1.46
N PHE A 6 37.07 1.07 2.78
CA PHE A 6 36.24 0.06 3.45
C PHE A 6 34.83 0.56 3.78
N LEU A 7 34.61 1.88 3.86
CA LEU A 7 33.27 2.45 4.08
C LEU A 7 32.35 2.25 2.88
N LEU A 8 32.86 2.48 1.67
CA LEU A 8 32.08 2.32 0.44
C LEU A 8 31.49 0.91 0.27
N PRO A 9 32.28 -0.19 0.34
CA PRO A 9 31.72 -1.53 0.20
C PRO A 9 30.75 -1.88 1.34
N VAL A 10 31.00 -1.40 2.56
CA VAL A 10 30.08 -1.61 3.70
C VAL A 10 28.74 -0.92 3.45
N LEU A 11 28.72 0.31 2.95
CA LEU A 11 27.48 1.01 2.60
C LEU A 11 26.70 0.29 1.50
N ILE A 12 27.38 -0.25 0.49
CA ILE A 12 26.73 -1.03 -0.57
C ILE A 12 26.06 -2.28 0.02
N VAL A 13 26.76 -3.01 0.89
CA VAL A 13 26.20 -4.20 1.54
C VAL A 13 24.99 -3.83 2.41
N ILE A 14 25.07 -2.73 3.18
CA ILE A 14 23.94 -2.26 4.00
C ILE A 14 22.74 -1.93 3.11
N SER A 15 22.92 -1.16 2.04
CA SER A 15 21.84 -0.82 1.11
C SER A 15 21.22 -2.05 0.46
N ALA A 16 22.04 -3.05 0.07
CA ALA A 16 21.55 -4.30 -0.50
C ALA A 16 20.75 -5.12 0.51
N VAL A 17 21.20 -5.19 1.76
CA VAL A 17 20.48 -5.87 2.85
C VAL A 17 19.15 -5.18 3.14
N VAL A 18 19.13 -3.85 3.21
CA VAL A 18 17.89 -3.09 3.40
C VAL A 18 16.92 -3.32 2.26
N TRP A 19 17.39 -3.24 1.01
CA TRP A 19 16.55 -3.50 -0.17
C TRP A 19 15.99 -4.93 -0.16
N TRP A 20 16.80 -5.92 0.21
CA TRP A 20 16.39 -7.32 0.29
C TRP A 20 15.34 -7.59 1.37
N LEU A 21 15.44 -6.90 2.51
CA LEU A 21 14.51 -7.06 3.63
C LEU A 21 13.22 -6.25 3.46
N MET A 22 13.19 -5.27 2.56
CA MET A 22 12.00 -4.46 2.31
C MET A 22 10.99 -5.26 1.49
N PRO A 23 9.71 -5.33 1.89
CA PRO A 23 8.71 -6.09 1.15
C PRO A 23 8.46 -5.47 -0.23
N HIS A 24 8.52 -6.28 -1.28
CA HIS A 24 8.18 -5.87 -2.64
C HIS A 24 6.78 -6.33 -3.00
N TYR A 25 5.85 -5.39 -3.07
CA TYR A 25 4.48 -5.65 -3.50
C TYR A 25 4.35 -5.48 -5.02
N SER A 26 3.59 -6.37 -5.65
CA SER A 26 3.29 -6.29 -7.08
C SER A 26 2.44 -5.06 -7.39
N ASP A 27 2.49 -4.59 -8.64
CA ASP A 27 1.66 -3.45 -9.03
C ASP A 27 0.16 -3.80 -9.04
N GLU A 28 -0.16 -5.08 -9.26
CA GLU A 28 -1.52 -5.62 -9.18
C GLU A 28 -2.05 -5.56 -7.74
N ASP A 29 -1.26 -6.04 -6.77
CA ASP A 29 -1.62 -5.98 -5.34
C ASP A 29 -1.85 -4.53 -4.90
N LYS A 30 -0.92 -3.64 -5.22
CA LYS A 30 -1.08 -2.21 -4.90
C LYS A 30 -2.36 -1.65 -5.51
N GLY A 31 -2.65 -1.99 -6.77
CA GLY A 31 -3.86 -1.54 -7.45
C GLY A 31 -5.13 -2.02 -6.78
N TYR A 32 -5.18 -3.31 -6.42
CA TYR A 32 -6.29 -3.92 -5.70
C TYR A 32 -6.51 -3.27 -4.32
N TYR A 33 -5.45 -3.08 -3.54
CA TYR A 33 -5.54 -2.46 -2.21
C TYR A 33 -6.01 -1.00 -2.30
N ILE A 34 -5.52 -0.23 -3.27
CA ILE A 34 -5.97 1.15 -3.52
C ILE A 34 -7.44 1.16 -3.90
N ALA A 35 -7.87 0.32 -4.84
CA ALA A 35 -9.26 0.25 -5.27
C ALA A 35 -10.20 -0.07 -4.09
N MET A 36 -9.85 -1.09 -3.29
CA MET A 36 -10.63 -1.49 -2.12
C MET A 36 -10.68 -0.38 -1.07
N PHE A 37 -9.53 0.20 -0.70
CA PHE A 37 -9.44 1.30 0.26
C PHE A 37 -10.29 2.49 -0.18
N CYS A 38 -10.21 2.89 -1.45
CA CYS A 38 -10.97 4.01 -1.98
C CYS A 38 -12.47 3.73 -2.06
N THR A 39 -12.88 2.50 -2.36
CA THR A 39 -14.30 2.11 -2.29
C THR A 39 -14.81 2.20 -0.85
N LEU A 40 -14.08 1.63 0.13
CA LEU A 40 -14.48 1.71 1.55
C LEU A 40 -14.56 3.15 2.04
N THR A 41 -13.57 3.97 1.67
CA THR A 41 -13.51 5.39 2.03
C THR A 41 -14.69 6.17 1.46
N HIS A 42 -15.03 5.93 0.20
CA HIS A 42 -16.15 6.59 -0.47
C HIS A 42 -17.51 6.18 0.11
N ASP A 43 -17.66 4.89 0.41
CA ASP A 43 -18.88 4.34 1.02
C ASP A 43 -19.06 4.76 2.50
N GLY A 44 -18.10 5.50 3.08
CA GLY A 44 -18.09 5.85 4.50
C GLY A 44 -17.93 4.64 5.43
N ARG A 45 -17.41 3.52 4.90
CA ARG A 45 -17.12 2.30 5.66
C ARG A 45 -15.76 2.39 6.32
N ASP A 46 -15.53 1.52 7.30
CA ASP A 46 -14.21 1.39 7.90
C ASP A 46 -13.19 0.91 6.86
N ASN A 47 -12.11 1.67 6.70
CA ASN A 47 -11.01 1.45 5.78
C ASN A 47 -9.71 1.10 6.54
N THR A 48 -9.81 0.69 7.81
CA THR A 48 -8.67 0.21 8.58
C THR A 48 -8.07 -1.08 8.00
N PRO A 49 -6.78 -1.37 8.27
CA PRO A 49 -6.15 -2.62 7.89
C PRO A 49 -6.94 -3.85 8.38
N GLN A 50 -7.52 -3.77 9.59
CA GLN A 50 -8.33 -4.84 10.17
C GLN A 50 -9.64 -5.06 9.38
N ALA A 51 -10.34 -3.99 9.00
CA ALA A 51 -11.53 -4.10 8.16
C ALA A 51 -11.20 -4.68 6.77
N MET A 52 -10.09 -4.22 6.16
CA MET A 52 -9.60 -4.75 4.89
C MET A 52 -9.24 -6.24 5.00
N GLN A 53 -8.58 -6.66 6.08
CA GLN A 53 -8.26 -8.06 6.35
C GLN A 53 -9.52 -8.91 6.43
N GLN A 54 -10.54 -8.47 7.18
CA GLN A 54 -11.81 -9.19 7.30
C GLN A 54 -12.50 -9.38 5.94
N ILE A 55 -12.42 -8.38 5.06
CA ILE A 55 -13.00 -8.47 3.71
C ILE A 55 -12.19 -9.45 2.84
N ILE A 56 -10.86 -9.30 2.78
CA ILE A 56 -9.98 -10.13 1.95
C ILE A 56 -10.03 -11.59 2.42
N GLU A 57 -9.81 -11.83 3.70
CA GLU A 57 -9.72 -13.18 4.25
C GLU A 57 -11.09 -13.79 4.51
N GLY A 58 -12.10 -12.99 4.86
CA GLY A 58 -13.48 -13.45 5.00
C GLY A 58 -14.13 -13.84 3.67
N SER A 59 -13.63 -13.29 2.55
CA SER A 59 -14.04 -13.73 1.21
C SER A 59 -13.39 -15.07 0.79
N ASN A 60 -12.45 -15.63 1.56
CA ASN A 60 -11.83 -16.92 1.27
C ASN A 60 -12.71 -18.07 1.79
N SER A 61 -13.74 -18.44 1.03
CA SER A 61 -14.47 -19.69 1.25
C SER A 61 -13.57 -20.92 1.08
N ASP A 62 -13.86 -22.04 1.77
CA ASP A 62 -13.04 -23.27 1.71
C ASP A 62 -12.96 -23.93 0.33
N TYR A 63 -13.84 -23.56 -0.60
CA TYR A 63 -13.83 -23.99 -2.00
C TYR A 63 -13.15 -22.98 -2.95
N ALA A 64 -12.54 -21.90 -2.44
CA ALA A 64 -11.84 -20.94 -3.28
C ALA A 64 -10.62 -21.60 -3.95
N LEU A 65 -10.61 -21.60 -5.29
CA LEU A 65 -9.52 -22.15 -6.11
C LEU A 65 -8.17 -21.49 -5.81
N GLN A 66 -8.18 -20.21 -5.45
CA GLN A 66 -7.01 -19.48 -4.96
C GLN A 66 -7.45 -18.68 -3.73
N LYS A 67 -6.83 -18.96 -2.59
CA LYS A 67 -6.99 -18.16 -1.38
C LYS A 67 -6.11 -16.91 -1.50
N ILE A 68 -6.69 -15.74 -1.34
CA ILE A 68 -5.96 -14.47 -1.31
C ILE A 68 -5.55 -14.18 0.13
N HIS A 69 -4.27 -13.96 0.36
CA HIS A 69 -3.76 -13.67 1.70
C HIS A 69 -3.69 -12.15 1.92
N PHE A 70 -4.13 -11.71 3.09
CA PHE A 70 -3.99 -10.33 3.47
C PHE A 70 -2.52 -9.95 3.66
N GLN A 71 -2.13 -8.80 3.11
CA GLN A 71 -0.79 -8.24 3.17
C GLN A 71 -0.84 -7.03 4.12
N SER A 72 -0.65 -7.28 5.42
CA SER A 72 -0.74 -6.24 6.46
C SER A 72 0.15 -5.04 6.18
N GLY A 73 1.42 -5.27 5.82
CA GLY A 73 2.36 -4.19 5.54
C GLY A 73 1.93 -3.28 4.38
N LEU A 74 1.22 -3.81 3.37
CA LEU A 74 0.68 -2.99 2.29
C LEU A 74 -0.51 -2.15 2.77
N ALA A 75 -1.42 -2.75 3.55
CA ALA A 75 -2.55 -2.02 4.13
C ALA A 75 -2.11 -0.91 5.11
N ASP A 76 -1.12 -1.19 5.94
CA ASP A 76 -0.53 -0.20 6.87
C ASP A 76 0.14 0.95 6.11
N HIS A 77 0.83 0.63 5.01
CA HIS A 77 1.44 1.63 4.14
C HIS A 77 0.36 2.50 3.46
N LEU A 78 -0.76 1.93 3.02
CA LEU A 78 -1.91 2.71 2.53
C LEU A 78 -2.42 3.69 3.60
N GLN A 79 -2.56 3.26 4.84
CA GLN A 79 -3.00 4.15 5.91
C GLN A 79 -1.99 5.26 6.20
N THR A 80 -0.70 4.96 6.15
CA THR A 80 0.35 5.98 6.30
C THR A 80 0.25 7.02 5.19
N VAL A 81 0.14 6.58 3.93
CA VAL A 81 -0.04 7.46 2.77
C VAL A 81 -1.31 8.31 2.91
N TRP A 82 -2.41 7.73 3.40
CA TRP A 82 -3.67 8.43 3.65
C TRP A 82 -3.52 9.52 4.72
N GLN A 83 -2.85 9.21 5.83
CA GLN A 83 -2.62 10.14 6.94
C GLN A 83 -1.71 11.31 6.53
N ASP A 84 -0.76 11.06 5.62
CA ASP A 84 0.12 12.09 5.06
C ASP A 84 -0.59 13.04 4.07
N LEU A 85 -1.81 12.71 3.61
CA LEU A 85 -2.60 13.61 2.77
C LEU A 85 -3.09 14.82 3.56
N SER A 86 -3.13 15.98 2.90
CA SER A 86 -3.75 17.16 3.49
C SER A 86 -5.25 16.94 3.79
N PRO A 87 -5.84 17.66 4.76
CA PRO A 87 -7.26 17.54 5.06
C PRO A 87 -8.16 17.78 3.83
N GLN A 88 -7.77 18.69 2.94
CA GLN A 88 -8.48 18.96 1.69
C GLN A 88 -8.44 17.77 0.73
N GLN A 89 -7.27 17.14 0.56
CA GLN A 89 -7.12 15.93 -0.27
C GLN A 89 -7.93 14.76 0.30
N GLN A 90 -7.89 14.56 1.63
CA GLN A 90 -8.71 13.51 2.27
C GLN A 90 -10.20 13.78 2.06
N GLN A 91 -10.66 15.02 2.19
CA GLN A 91 -12.06 15.37 1.97
C GLN A 91 -12.49 15.11 0.52
N GLN A 92 -11.69 15.53 -0.45
CA GLN A 92 -11.98 15.28 -1.87
C GLN A 92 -11.98 13.79 -2.20
N ALA A 93 -11.01 13.04 -1.66
CA ALA A 93 -10.90 11.60 -1.84
C ALA A 93 -12.07 10.83 -1.20
N ARG A 94 -12.64 11.31 -0.10
CA ARG A 94 -13.88 10.75 0.48
C ARG A 94 -15.09 10.99 -0.43
N GLN A 95 -15.19 12.18 -1.03
CA GLN A 95 -16.33 12.55 -1.87
C GLN A 95 -16.30 11.86 -3.25
N GLU A 96 -15.11 11.66 -3.82
CA GLU A 96 -14.94 11.15 -5.17
C GLU A 96 -13.95 9.98 -5.19
N SER A 97 -14.45 8.77 -5.47
CA SER A 97 -13.64 7.55 -5.49
C SER A 97 -12.49 7.60 -6.50
N LEU A 98 -12.70 8.23 -7.67
CA LEU A 98 -11.65 8.46 -8.67
C LEU A 98 -10.56 9.41 -8.18
N SER A 99 -10.92 10.43 -7.39
CA SER A 99 -9.94 11.33 -6.77
C SER A 99 -9.08 10.60 -5.75
N CYS A 100 -9.71 9.74 -4.93
CA CYS A 100 -8.98 8.85 -4.03
C CYS A 100 -7.98 7.97 -4.80
N ARG A 101 -8.43 7.27 -5.84
CA ARG A 101 -7.56 6.38 -6.62
C ARG A 101 -6.38 7.13 -7.21
N ARG A 102 -6.60 8.32 -7.78
CA ARG A 102 -5.54 9.16 -8.34
C ARG A 102 -4.48 9.52 -7.31
N VAL A 103 -4.90 10.11 -6.18
CA VAL A 103 -3.97 10.60 -5.15
C VAL A 103 -3.20 9.44 -4.49
N MET A 104 -3.87 8.31 -4.23
CA MET A 104 -3.22 7.12 -3.67
C MET A 104 -2.26 6.48 -4.67
N SER A 105 -2.64 6.38 -5.94
CA SER A 105 -1.79 5.86 -7.01
C SER A 105 -0.53 6.68 -7.23
N GLU A 106 -0.60 8.02 -7.17
CA GLU A 106 0.59 8.87 -7.30
C GLU A 106 1.68 8.55 -6.27
N LYS A 107 1.29 8.10 -5.07
CA LYS A 107 2.20 7.79 -3.97
C LYS A 107 2.67 6.33 -3.96
N LEU A 108 1.78 5.39 -4.30
CA LEU A 108 2.02 3.95 -4.18
C LEU A 108 2.41 3.28 -5.50
N LEU A 109 2.01 3.87 -6.63
CA LEU A 109 2.13 3.34 -7.99
C LEU A 109 2.55 4.47 -8.96
N PRO A 110 3.75 5.06 -8.81
CA PRO A 110 4.16 6.18 -9.64
C PRO A 110 4.14 5.81 -11.13
N GLY A 111 3.43 6.61 -11.93
CA GLY A 111 3.26 6.38 -13.38
C GLY A 111 2.12 5.44 -13.76
N LYS A 112 1.36 4.89 -12.80
CA LYS A 112 0.18 4.04 -13.06
C LYS A 112 -0.98 4.51 -12.20
N VAL A 113 -2.07 4.96 -12.82
CA VAL A 113 -3.29 5.34 -12.09
C VAL A 113 -4.27 4.18 -12.12
N VAL A 114 -4.79 3.81 -10.96
CA VAL A 114 -5.87 2.83 -10.84
C VAL A 114 -7.15 3.46 -11.36
N GLN A 115 -7.69 2.91 -12.46
CA GLN A 115 -8.95 3.37 -13.06
C GLN A 115 -10.12 2.86 -12.25
#